data_AF-A0A0J9BJ57-F1
#
_entry.id   AF-A0A0J9BJ57-F1
#
_cell.length_a   1.000
_cell.length_b   1.000
_cell.length_c   1.000
_cell.angle_alpha   90.00
_cell.angle_beta   90.00
_cell.angle_gamma   90.00
#
_symmetry.space_group_name_H-M   'P 1'
#
loop_
_entity.id
_entity.type
_entity.pdbx_description
1 polymer ?
#
loop_
_entity_poly.entity_id
_entity_poly.type
_entity_poly.pdbx_seq_one_letter_code
_entity_poly.pdbx_strand_id
1 'polypeptide(L)' 'MATDMRRFTISVTHNMDMELDKAKRETYYKDTQNEMIRDLIMRGLQNLEAEKAAKENGCERAS' A
#
# COMPACT_ATOMS: atom_id res chain seq x y z
N MET A 1 14.92 22.11 1.48
CA MET A 1 14.65 21.30 2.68
C MET A 1 14.54 19.86 2.21
N ALA A 2 15.46 19.00 2.66
CA ALA A 2 15.59 17.64 2.17
C ALA A 2 14.31 16.85 2.48
N THR A 3 13.50 16.58 1.47
CA THR A 3 12.48 15.55 1.57
C THR A 3 13.23 14.22 1.61
N ASP A 4 13.21 13.54 2.76
CA ASP A 4 13.85 12.24 3.03
C ASP A 4 13.20 11.11 2.19
N MET A 5 13.23 11.24 0.86
CA MET A 5 12.71 10.26 -0.07
C MET A 5 13.80 9.25 -0.38
N ARG A 6 13.65 8.02 0.11
CA ARG A 6 14.51 6.90 -0.24
C ARG A 6 14.03 6.26 -1.54
N ARG A 7 14.95 6.01 -2.48
CA ARG A 7 14.67 5.20 -3.68
C ARG A 7 14.75 3.72 -3.33
N PHE A 8 13.74 2.98 -3.73
CA PHE A 8 13.71 1.53 -3.65
C PHE A 8 13.48 0.97 -5.04
N THR A 9 14.29 -0.01 -5.43
CA THR A 9 14.07 -0.80 -6.64
C THR A 9 13.55 -2.15 -6.19
N ILE A 10 12.37 -2.52 -6.68
CA ILE A 10 11.76 -3.80 -6.38
C ILE A 10 11.50 -4.54 -7.69
N SER A 11 11.73 -5.85 -7.70
CA SER A 11 11.31 -6.70 -8.79
C SER A 11 9.85 -7.09 -8.56
N VAL A 12 8.97 -6.68 -9.46
CA VAL A 12 7.55 -7.06 -9.46
C VAL A 12 7.31 -8.12 -10.53
N THR A 13 6.35 -9.00 -10.28
CA THR A 13 5.92 -9.98 -11.28
C THR A 13 5.06 -9.31 -12.35
N HIS A 14 5.00 -9.90 -13.54
CA HIS A 14 4.23 -9.35 -14.65
C HIS A 14 2.73 -9.18 -14.31
N ASN A 15 2.16 -10.10 -13.53
CA ASN A 15 0.77 -9.98 -13.08
C ASN A 15 0.57 -8.77 -12.17
N MET A 16 1.50 -8.49 -11.24
CA MET A 16 1.43 -7.30 -10.39
C MET A 16 1.55 -6.02 -11.20
N ASP A 17 2.41 -5.99 -12.22
CA ASP A 17 2.56 -4.84 -13.12
C ASP A 17 1.25 -4.54 -13.88
N MET A 18 0.56 -5.58 -14.36
CA MET A 18 -0.74 -5.44 -15.01
C MET A 18 -1.82 -4.91 -14.06
N GLU A 19 -1.85 -5.39 -12.82
CA GLU A 19 -2.78 -4.88 -11.80
C GLU A 19 -2.48 -3.44 -11.40
N LEU A 20 -1.19 -3.08 -11.31
CA LEU A 20 -0.74 -1.71 -11.06
C LEU A 20 -1.13 -0.77 -12.21
N ASP A 21 -0.98 -1.18 -13.48
CA ASP A 21 -1.39 -0.37 -14.63
C ASP A 21 -2.91 -0.19 -14.66
N LYS A 22 -3.68 -1.24 -14.36
CA LYS A 22 -5.14 -1.15 -14.25
C LYS A 22 -5.56 -0.18 -13.15
N ALA A 23 -5.00 -0.32 -11.94
CA ALA A 23 -5.28 0.59 -10.82
C ALA A 23 -4.92 2.04 -11.13
N LYS A 24 -3.81 2.26 -11.87
CA LYS A 24 -3.40 3.57 -12.35
C LYS A 24 -4.45 4.20 -13.24
N ARG A 25 -4.97 3.46 -14.23
CA ARG A 25 -5.95 3.97 -15.19
C ARG A 25 -7.31 4.23 -14.55
N GLU A 26 -7.72 3.41 -13.59
CA GLU A 26 -9.04 3.54 -12.94
C GLU A 26 -9.08 4.63 -11.87
N THR A 27 -8.02 4.81 -11.08
CA THR A 27 -8.04 5.67 -9.88
C THR A 27 -7.08 6.86 -9.95
N TYR A 28 -5.95 6.72 -10.65
CA TYR A 28 -4.84 7.68 -10.61
C TYR A 28 -4.53 8.31 -11.97
N TYR A 29 -5.56 8.52 -12.80
CA TYR A 29 -5.42 9.00 -14.17
C TYR A 29 -4.63 10.32 -14.30
N LYS A 30 -4.51 11.10 -13.22
CA LYS A 30 -3.78 12.38 -13.16
C LYS A 30 -2.48 12.34 -12.37
N ASP A 31 -2.17 11.26 -11.66
CA ASP A 31 -1.03 11.19 -10.74
C ASP A 31 0.12 10.36 -11.32
N THR A 32 1.33 10.59 -10.78
CA THR A 32 2.50 9.82 -11.20
C THR A 32 2.47 8.39 -10.65
N GLN A 33 3.11 7.45 -11.35
CA GLN A 33 3.25 6.05 -10.87
C GLN A 33 3.84 5.99 -9.46
N ASN A 34 4.76 6.90 -9.15
CA ASN A 34 5.41 6.95 -7.84
C ASN A 34 4.44 7.37 -6.73
N GLU A 35 3.52 8.30 -7.00
CA GLU A 35 2.47 8.70 -6.06
C GLU A 35 1.45 7.59 -5.84
N MET A 36 1.01 6.92 -6.92
CA MET A 36 0.15 5.74 -6.81
C MET A 36 0.79 4.65 -5.94
N ILE A 37 2.06 4.29 -6.20
CA ILE A 37 2.75 3.27 -5.41
C ILE A 37 2.87 3.70 -3.94
N ARG A 38 3.14 4.98 -3.68
CA ARG A 38 3.23 5.51 -2.32
C ARG A 38 1.89 5.41 -1.58
N ASP A 39 0.79 5.73 -2.25
CA ASP A 39 -0.56 5.64 -1.69
C ASP A 39 -0.99 4.19 -1.44
N LEU A 40 -0.71 3.28 -2.39
CA LEU A 40 -0.97 1.85 -2.24
C LEU A 40 -0.18 1.24 -1.06
N ILE A 41 1.08 1.62 -0.89
CA ILE A 41 1.89 1.18 0.26
C ILE A 41 1.29 1.71 1.57
N MET A 42 0.90 2.99 1.63
CA MET A 42 0.28 3.56 2.83
C MET A 42 -1.04 2.87 3.18
N ARG A 43 -1.93 2.66 2.20
CA ARG A 43 -3.19 1.92 2.40
C ARG A 43 -2.94 0.50 2.86
N GLY A 44 -1.96 -0.19 2.27
CA GLY A 44 -1.56 -1.54 2.68
C GLY A 44 -1.04 -1.59 4.11
N LEU A 45 -0.20 -0.63 4.52
CA LEU A 45 0.30 -0.52 5.89
C LEU A 45 -0.82 -0.24 6.89
N GLN A 46 -1.71 0.71 6.58
CA GLN A 46 -2.86 1.03 7.43
C GLN A 46 -3.81 -0.17 7.59
N ASN A 47 -4.07 -0.90 6.50
CA ASN A 47 -4.89 -2.11 6.56
C ASN A 47 -4.21 -3.19 7.41
N LEU A 48 -2.90 -3.37 7.28
CA LEU A 48 -2.13 -4.34 8.04
C LEU A 48 -2.09 -3.99 9.55
N GLU A 49 -1.99 -2.72 9.90
CA GLU A 49 -2.13 -2.25 11.29
C GLU A 49 -3.55 -2.47 11.83
N ALA A 50 -4.58 -2.19 11.02
CA ALA A 50 -5.97 -2.45 11.40
C ALA A 50 -6.23 -3.94 11.63
N GLU A 51 -5.69 -4.82 10.79
CA GLU A 51 -5.78 -6.28 10.97
C GLU A 51 -5.05 -6.76 12.23
N LYS A 52 -3.91 -6.15 12.58
CA LYS A 52 -3.20 -6.44 13.82
C LYS A 52 -3.99 -5.98 15.05
N ALA A 53 -4.53 -4.76 15.03
CA ALA A 53 -5.37 -4.24 16.10
C ALA A 53 -6.65 -5.06 16.28
N ALA A 54 -7.24 -5.58 15.19
CA ALA A 54 -8.40 -6.46 15.25
C ALA A 54 -8.07 -7.84 15.85
N LYS A 55 -6.85 -8.36 15.62
CA LYS A 55 -6.38 -9.61 16.24
C LYS A 55 -6.04 -9.46 17.72
N GLU A 56 -5.56 -8.30 18.14
CA GLU A 56 -5.24 -8.01 19.56
C GLU A 56 -6.51 -7.87 20.41
N ASN A 57 -7.56 -7.21 19.89
CA ASN A 57 -8.87 -7.10 20.56
C ASN A 57 -9.70 -8.39 20.53
N GLY A 58 -9.23 -9.45 19.88
CA GLY A 58 -9.87 -10.77 19.85
C GLY A 58 -9.65 -11.62 21.11
N CYS A 59 -8.72 -11.23 22.00
CA CYS A 59 -8.38 -12.01 23.18
C CYS A 59 -9.18 -11.65 24.45
N GLU A 60 -9.93 -10.55 24.47
CA GLU A 60 -10.70 -10.10 25.66
C GLU A 60 -12.15 -10.61 25.73
N ARG A 61 -12.53 -11.63 24.92
CA ARG A 61 -13.86 -12.27 25.01
C ARG A 61 -13.82 -13.72 25.51
N ALA A 62 -12.87 -14.02 26.39
CA ALA A 62 -12.88 -15.26 27.18
C ALA A 62 -12.44 -14.97 28.63
N SER A 63 -13.28 -14.30 29.40
CA SER A 63 -13.26 -14.29 30.87
C SER A 63 -14.65 -14.05 31.41
#